data_AF-A0A8T5UWP8-F1
#
_entry.id   AF-A0A8T5UWP8-F1
#
_cell.length_a   1.000
_cell.length_b   1.000
_cell.length_c   1.000
_cell.angle_alpha   90.00
_cell.angle_beta   90.00
_cell.angle_gamma   90.00
#
_symmetry.space_group_name_H-M   'P 1'
#
loop_
_entity.id
_entity.type
_entity.pdbx_description
1 polymer ?
#
loop_
_entity_poly.entity_id
_entity_poly.type
_entity_poly.pdbx_seq_one_letter_code
_entity_poly.pdbx_strand_id
1 'polypeptide(L)'
;MDNEENRKMTNFIKEADEKIGKFASILEKFGLDIITKIGQTNFKINTLTDKINQLSKATIDVKALLPQLTNVIENQKILEEELDLIRTLIQRSGISIHSEDVEHEVVERDTSATDKKQAIIDQFNTLNTYLEESDDPQPIVERLETIKEDIFVFTGGHRILYEIGQFNNKLNSLKDIPQDIKDNLKEKITFWINKLSVKG
;
A
#
# COMPACT_ATOMS: atom_id res chain seq x y z
N MET A 1 -32.92 -22.56 74.75
CA MET A 1 -33.18 -22.20 73.33
C MET A 1 -32.31 -21.02 72.88
N ASP A 2 -31.94 -20.10 73.77
CA ASP A 2 -31.16 -18.88 73.47
C ASP A 2 -29.74 -19.08 72.88
N ASN A 3 -29.12 -20.25 73.08
CA ASN A 3 -27.74 -20.48 72.62
C ASN A 3 -27.66 -20.86 71.13
N GLU A 4 -28.75 -21.37 70.56
CA GLU A 4 -28.80 -21.81 69.16
C GLU A 4 -29.21 -20.68 68.21
N GLU A 5 -30.09 -19.79 68.66
CA GLU A 5 -30.40 -18.54 67.95
C GLU A 5 -29.20 -17.59 67.90
N ASN A 6 -28.48 -17.42 69.02
CA ASN A 6 -27.26 -16.62 69.03
C ASN A 6 -26.20 -17.17 68.06
N ARG A 7 -26.03 -18.50 68.00
CA ARG A 7 -25.06 -19.12 67.08
C ARG A 7 -25.46 -18.95 65.62
N LYS A 8 -26.76 -19.01 65.29
CA LYS A 8 -27.27 -18.73 63.94
C LYS A 8 -27.06 -17.25 63.56
N MET A 9 -27.30 -16.32 64.49
CA MET A 9 -27.06 -14.89 64.29
C MET A 9 -25.58 -14.58 64.04
N THR A 10 -24.67 -15.17 64.83
CA THR A 10 -23.22 -15.01 64.63
C THR A 10 -22.75 -15.57 63.29
N ASN A 11 -23.28 -16.74 62.87
CA ASN A 11 -22.95 -17.32 61.57
C ASN A 11 -23.48 -16.47 60.40
N PHE A 12 -24.68 -15.90 60.53
CA PHE A 12 -25.25 -15.00 59.54
C PHE A 12 -24.42 -13.71 59.38
N ILE A 13 -23.99 -13.11 60.50
CA ILE A 13 -23.11 -11.92 60.48
C ILE A 13 -21.78 -12.24 59.80
N LYS A 14 -21.20 -13.41 60.09
CA LYS A 14 -19.94 -13.84 59.46
C LYS A 14 -20.08 -14.08 57.95
N GLU A 15 -21.17 -14.73 57.51
CA GLU A 15 -21.45 -14.89 56.08
C GLU A 15 -21.71 -13.56 55.37
N ALA A 16 -22.36 -12.61 56.05
CA ALA A 16 -22.60 -11.27 55.52
C ALA A 16 -21.28 -10.51 55.34
N ASP A 17 -20.39 -10.56 56.33
CA ASP A 17 -19.05 -9.96 56.27
C ASP A 17 -18.20 -10.56 55.14
N GLU A 18 -18.19 -11.89 54.99
CA GLU A 18 -17.49 -12.56 53.89
C GLU A 18 -18.06 -12.18 52.51
N LYS A 19 -19.39 -12.01 52.39
CA LYS A 19 -20.04 -11.55 51.15
C LYS A 19 -19.71 -10.10 50.85
N ILE A 20 -19.67 -9.22 51.85
CA ILE A 20 -19.27 -7.82 51.70
C ILE A 20 -17.80 -7.73 51.29
N GLY A 21 -16.91 -8.53 51.89
CA GLY A 21 -15.50 -8.60 51.50
C GLY A 21 -15.31 -9.07 50.05
N LYS A 22 -16.06 -10.10 49.62
CA LYS A 22 -16.08 -10.55 48.22
C LYS A 22 -16.59 -9.47 47.27
N PHE A 23 -17.65 -8.74 47.66
CA PHE A 23 -18.19 -7.65 46.87
C PHE A 23 -17.20 -6.48 46.74
N ALA A 24 -16.52 -6.11 47.82
CA ALA A 24 -15.47 -5.09 47.80
C ALA A 24 -14.32 -5.48 46.86
N SER A 25 -13.89 -6.75 46.88
CA SER A 25 -12.86 -7.24 45.97
C SER A 25 -13.31 -7.23 44.50
N ILE A 26 -14.58 -7.53 44.23
CA ILE A 26 -15.15 -7.44 42.87
C ILE A 26 -15.16 -5.98 42.40
N LEU A 27 -15.56 -5.04 43.27
CA LEU A 27 -15.55 -3.60 42.98
C LEU A 27 -14.15 -3.07 42.71
N GLU A 28 -13.17 -3.49 43.49
CA GLU A 28 -11.76 -3.10 43.32
C GLU A 28 -11.21 -3.58 41.97
N LYS A 29 -11.42 -4.87 41.64
CA LYS A 29 -11.01 -5.43 40.35
C LYS A 29 -11.71 -4.74 39.19
N PHE A 30 -13.01 -4.49 39.31
CA PHE A 30 -13.79 -3.80 38.29
C PHE A 30 -13.30 -2.36 38.07
N GLY A 31 -12.98 -1.64 39.15
CA GLY A 31 -12.40 -0.29 39.08
C GLY A 31 -11.06 -0.28 38.36
N LEU A 32 -10.17 -1.21 38.69
CA LEU A 32 -8.85 -1.32 38.07
C LEU A 32 -8.96 -1.69 36.58
N ASP A 33 -9.87 -2.59 36.22
CA ASP A 33 -10.14 -2.94 34.82
C ASP A 33 -10.68 -1.74 34.02
N ILE A 34 -11.57 -0.94 34.61
CA ILE A 34 -12.08 0.29 33.99
C ILE A 34 -10.95 1.28 33.76
N ILE A 35 -10.15 1.57 34.79
CA ILE A 35 -9.02 2.51 34.68
C ILE A 35 -8.06 2.05 33.59
N THR A 36 -7.74 0.75 33.56
CA THR A 36 -6.86 0.16 32.55
C THR A 36 -7.45 0.31 31.15
N LYS A 37 -8.72 -0.03 30.95
CA LYS A 37 -9.39 0.09 29.64
C LYS A 37 -9.52 1.54 29.19
N ILE A 38 -9.80 2.46 30.09
CA ILE A 38 -9.84 3.90 29.79
C ILE A 38 -8.44 4.39 29.38
N GLY A 39 -7.39 4.00 30.10
CA GLY A 39 -6.00 4.32 29.75
C GLY A 39 -5.61 3.82 28.36
N GLN A 40 -5.91 2.56 28.05
CA GLN A 40 -5.67 1.98 26.71
C GLN A 40 -6.47 2.70 25.61
N THR A 41 -7.72 3.07 25.90
CA THR A 41 -8.58 3.79 24.96
C THR A 41 -8.03 5.19 24.70
N ASN A 42 -7.61 5.91 25.74
CA ASN A 42 -7.02 7.24 25.61
C ASN A 42 -5.74 7.21 24.77
N PHE A 43 -4.87 6.21 25.01
CA PHE A 43 -3.68 5.99 24.20
C PHE A 43 -4.02 5.74 22.72
N LYS A 44 -5.03 4.90 22.44
CA LYS A 44 -5.50 4.66 21.06
C LYS A 44 -6.08 5.92 20.41
N ILE A 45 -6.82 6.74 21.15
CA ILE A 45 -7.36 8.03 20.66
C ILE A 45 -6.23 9.00 20.32
N ASN A 46 -5.20 9.10 21.17
CA ASN A 46 -4.05 9.95 20.90
C ASN A 46 -3.29 9.48 19.64
N THR A 47 -3.05 8.17 19.54
CA THR A 47 -2.43 7.58 18.34
C THR A 47 -3.24 7.85 17.08
N LEU A 48 -4.57 7.77 17.15
CA LEU A 48 -5.47 8.06 16.03
C LEU A 48 -5.41 9.55 15.66
N THR A 49 -5.40 10.43 16.65
CA THR A 49 -5.25 11.88 16.48
C THR A 49 -3.94 12.21 15.75
N ASP A 50 -2.83 11.58 16.15
CA ASP A 50 -1.53 11.78 15.51
C ASP A 50 -1.55 11.31 14.05
N LYS A 51 -2.15 10.15 13.76
CA LYS A 51 -2.32 9.66 12.39
C LYS A 51 -3.19 10.59 11.54
N ILE A 52 -4.26 11.16 12.11
CA ILE A 52 -5.10 12.15 11.42
C ILE A 52 -4.29 13.41 11.11
N ASN A 53 -3.45 13.88 12.02
CA ASN A 53 -2.58 15.03 11.79
C ASN A 53 -1.56 14.75 10.68
N GLN A 54 -0.96 13.56 10.65
CA GLN A 54 -0.05 13.15 9.58
C GLN A 54 -0.77 13.08 8.22
N LEU A 55 -1.99 12.51 8.17
CA LEU A 55 -2.80 12.46 6.95
C LEU A 55 -3.20 13.87 6.47
N SER A 56 -3.56 14.76 7.39
CA SER A 56 -3.87 16.15 7.08
C SER A 56 -2.66 16.85 6.44
N LYS A 57 -1.47 16.66 7.03
CA LYS A 57 -0.21 17.19 6.48
C LYS A 57 0.07 16.63 5.08
N ALA A 58 0.03 15.32 4.90
CA ALA A 58 0.23 14.69 3.59
C ALA A 58 -0.78 15.21 2.55
N THR A 59 -2.02 15.46 2.94
CA THR A 59 -3.05 16.03 2.06
C THR A 59 -2.72 17.47 1.64
N ILE A 60 -2.21 18.28 2.58
CA ILE A 60 -1.74 19.64 2.28
C ILE A 60 -0.56 19.59 1.29
N ASP A 61 0.41 18.72 1.55
CA ASP A 61 1.59 18.55 0.68
C ASP A 61 1.16 18.14 -0.73
N VAL A 62 0.23 17.19 -0.87
CA VAL A 62 -0.35 16.80 -2.17
C VAL A 62 -1.06 17.96 -2.85
N LYS A 63 -1.87 18.76 -2.12
CA LYS A 63 -2.52 19.95 -2.70
C LYS A 63 -1.51 20.99 -3.16
N ALA A 64 -0.38 21.12 -2.46
CA ALA A 64 0.69 22.04 -2.83
C ALA A 64 1.47 21.62 -4.08
N LEU A 65 1.37 20.36 -4.53
CA LEU A 65 1.93 19.90 -5.80
C LEU A 65 1.08 20.34 -7.01
N LEU A 66 -0.19 20.72 -6.83
CA LEU A 66 -1.07 21.09 -7.93
C LEU A 66 -0.52 22.27 -8.78
N PRO A 67 -0.04 23.38 -8.19
CA PRO A 67 0.59 24.46 -8.96
C PRO A 67 1.86 24.01 -9.69
N GLN A 68 2.66 23.12 -9.08
CA GLN A 68 3.87 22.60 -9.72
C GLN A 68 3.52 21.77 -10.96
N LEU A 69 2.49 20.93 -10.86
CA LEU A 69 1.97 20.16 -11.99
C LEU A 69 1.42 21.08 -13.09
N THR A 70 0.67 22.13 -12.73
CA THR A 70 0.19 23.12 -13.70
C THR A 70 1.36 23.78 -14.45
N ASN A 71 2.43 24.17 -13.76
CA ASN A 71 3.62 24.74 -14.39
C ASN A 71 4.30 23.75 -15.34
N VAL A 72 4.38 22.47 -14.97
CA VAL A 72 4.94 21.42 -15.85
C VAL A 72 4.09 21.27 -17.12
N ILE A 73 2.77 21.25 -16.99
CA ILE A 73 1.84 21.16 -18.14
C ILE A 73 1.97 22.40 -19.04
N GLU A 74 2.07 23.60 -18.45
CA GLU A 74 2.26 24.83 -19.21
C GLU A 74 3.60 24.84 -19.98
N ASN A 75 4.68 24.42 -19.32
CA ASN A 75 5.98 24.27 -19.98
C ASN A 75 5.96 23.23 -21.10
N GLN A 76 5.23 22.12 -20.94
CA GLN A 76 5.05 21.12 -22.00
C GLN A 76 4.35 21.73 -23.22
N LYS A 77 3.30 22.51 -23.00
CA LYS A 77 2.57 23.18 -24.08
C LYS A 77 3.47 24.17 -24.84
N ILE A 78 4.27 24.95 -24.12
CA ILE A 78 5.26 25.86 -24.74
C ILE A 78 6.25 25.06 -25.59
N LEU A 79 6.75 23.94 -25.08
CA LEU A 79 7.68 23.08 -25.80
C LEU A 79 7.07 22.49 -27.08
N GLU A 80 5.79 22.08 -27.04
CA GLU A 80 5.06 21.61 -28.21
C GLU A 80 4.93 22.71 -29.27
N GLU A 81 4.59 23.94 -28.86
CA GLU A 81 4.50 25.09 -29.76
C GLU A 81 5.86 25.42 -30.41
N GLU A 82 6.96 25.36 -29.65
CA GLU A 82 8.32 25.54 -30.17
C GLU A 82 8.74 24.43 -31.15
N LEU A 83 8.39 23.17 -30.86
CA LEU A 83 8.66 22.04 -31.75
C LEU A 83 7.89 22.17 -33.07
N ASP A 84 6.65 22.62 -33.04
CA ASP A 84 5.85 22.89 -34.24
C ASP A 84 6.43 24.04 -35.07
N LEU A 85 6.96 25.08 -34.41
CA LEU A 85 7.70 26.15 -35.08
C LEU A 85 8.95 25.61 -35.78
N ILE A 86 9.75 24.79 -35.10
CA ILE A 86 10.94 24.15 -35.68
C ILE A 86 10.54 23.29 -36.88
N ARG A 87 9.49 22.48 -36.77
CA ARG A 87 8.98 21.64 -37.86
C ARG A 87 8.59 22.48 -39.07
N THR A 88 7.88 23.59 -38.84
CA THR A 88 7.46 24.53 -39.89
C THR A 88 8.66 25.21 -40.54
N LEU A 89 9.67 25.60 -39.75
CA LEU A 89 10.90 26.20 -40.25
C LEU A 89 11.68 25.20 -41.10
N ILE A 90 11.86 23.95 -40.67
CA ILE A 90 12.52 22.89 -41.47
C ILE A 90 11.80 22.70 -42.81
N GLN A 91 10.47 22.59 -42.79
CA GLN A 91 9.67 22.46 -44.02
C GLN A 91 9.81 23.67 -44.96
N ARG A 92 9.84 24.89 -44.41
CA ARG A 92 9.99 26.13 -45.20
C ARG A 92 11.41 26.39 -45.68
N SER A 93 12.43 25.87 -44.99
CA SER A 93 13.84 26.11 -45.31
C SER A 93 14.27 25.45 -46.61
N GLY A 94 13.43 24.59 -47.22
CA GLY A 94 13.75 23.95 -48.49
C GLY A 94 15.02 23.12 -48.42
N ILE A 95 15.44 22.70 -47.22
CA ILE A 95 16.54 21.76 -47.02
C ILE A 95 16.02 20.43 -47.55
N SER A 96 16.19 20.23 -48.85
CA SER A 96 16.26 18.90 -49.43
C SER A 96 17.47 18.26 -48.77
N ILE A 97 17.21 17.49 -47.72
CA ILE A 97 18.08 16.39 -47.35
C ILE A 97 18.06 15.49 -48.59
N HIS A 98 19.00 15.71 -49.51
CA HIS A 98 19.23 14.81 -50.62
C HIS A 98 19.64 13.49 -49.97
N SER A 99 18.69 12.57 -49.93
CA SER A 99 18.89 11.17 -49.61
C SER A 99 19.71 10.54 -50.74
N GLU A 100 21.02 10.74 -50.73
CA GLU A 100 21.91 9.72 -51.27
C GLU A 100 22.03 8.66 -50.17
N ASP A 101 21.40 7.50 -50.42
CA ASP A 101 21.39 6.30 -49.58
C ASP A 101 20.93 6.48 -48.13
N VAL A 102 19.66 6.84 -47.95
CA VAL A 102 18.97 6.60 -46.67
C VAL A 102 18.37 5.19 -46.75
N GLU A 103 19.17 4.21 -46.31
CA GLU A 103 18.64 2.97 -45.75
C GLU A 103 17.45 3.31 -44.87
N HIS A 104 16.33 2.58 -45.01
CA HIS A 104 15.12 2.73 -44.22
C HIS A 104 15.42 3.10 -42.75
N GLU A 105 15.46 4.40 -42.43
CA GLU A 105 15.38 4.85 -41.05
C GLU A 105 13.95 4.59 -40.62
N VAL A 106 13.79 3.39 -40.04
CA VAL A 106 12.68 3.03 -39.18
C VAL A 106 12.48 4.22 -38.26
N VAL A 107 11.32 4.85 -38.33
CA VAL A 107 10.90 5.84 -37.33
C VAL A 107 11.03 5.13 -35.97
N GLU A 108 12.12 5.40 -35.24
CA GLU A 108 12.26 4.99 -33.86
C GLU A 108 11.19 5.76 -33.08
N ARG A 109 10.01 5.16 -32.98
CA ARG A 109 9.07 5.48 -31.90
C ARG A 109 9.90 5.44 -30.63
N ASP A 110 9.83 6.48 -29.80
CA ASP A 110 10.39 6.47 -28.46
C ASP A 110 9.84 5.22 -27.73
N THR A 111 10.65 4.16 -27.73
CA THR A 111 10.25 2.85 -27.22
C THR A 111 10.28 2.85 -25.71
N SER A 112 10.80 3.90 -25.04
CA SER A 112 11.02 3.92 -23.59
C SER A 112 9.78 3.57 -22.77
N ALA A 113 8.58 3.98 -23.21
CA ALA A 113 7.32 3.62 -22.58
C ALA A 113 6.91 2.15 -22.83
N THR A 114 7.23 1.62 -24.02
CA THR A 114 7.00 0.21 -24.38
C THR A 114 8.03 -0.70 -23.69
N ASP A 115 9.27 -0.25 -23.58
CA ASP A 115 10.40 -0.96 -22.96
C ASP A 115 10.22 -1.07 -21.45
N LYS A 116 9.82 0.02 -20.78
CA LYS A 116 9.49 -0.01 -19.34
C LYS A 116 8.29 -0.92 -19.06
N LYS A 117 7.26 -0.88 -19.91
CA LYS A 117 6.11 -1.78 -19.79
C LYS A 117 6.53 -3.24 -19.96
N GLN A 118 7.35 -3.54 -20.97
CA GLN A 118 7.83 -4.89 -21.23
C GLN A 118 8.73 -5.38 -20.08
N ALA A 119 9.62 -4.54 -19.57
CA ALA A 119 10.46 -4.86 -18.41
C ALA A 119 9.62 -5.23 -17.17
N ILE A 120 8.55 -4.49 -16.87
CA ILE A 120 7.64 -4.81 -15.75
C ILE A 120 6.93 -6.16 -15.98
N ILE A 121 6.51 -6.44 -17.22
CA ILE A 121 5.88 -7.72 -17.58
C ILE A 121 6.88 -8.87 -17.41
N ASP A 122 8.13 -8.68 -17.84
CA ASP A 122 9.19 -9.68 -17.73
C ASP A 122 9.57 -9.96 -16.28
N GLN A 123 9.60 -8.93 -15.42
CA GLN A 123 9.78 -9.11 -13.98
C GLN A 123 8.65 -9.93 -13.36
N PHE A 124 7.40 -9.66 -13.74
CA PHE A 124 6.25 -10.45 -13.28
C PHE A 124 6.32 -11.89 -13.75
N ASN A 125 6.71 -12.14 -15.01
CA ASN A 125 6.88 -13.50 -15.54
C ASN A 125 8.01 -14.23 -14.81
N THR A 126 9.13 -13.55 -14.54
CA THR A 126 10.25 -14.10 -13.77
C THR A 126 9.82 -14.47 -12.35
N LEU A 127 9.03 -13.62 -11.70
CA LEU A 127 8.45 -13.91 -10.40
C LEU A 127 7.52 -15.13 -10.45
N ASN A 128 6.73 -15.26 -11.52
CA ASN A 128 5.80 -16.37 -11.71
C ASN A 128 6.53 -17.72 -11.79
N THR A 129 7.68 -17.76 -12.48
CA THR A 129 8.56 -18.94 -12.53
C THR A 129 9.20 -19.20 -11.16
N TYR A 130 9.68 -18.16 -10.48
CA TYR A 130 10.31 -18.29 -9.16
C TYR A 130 9.37 -18.83 -8.08
N LEU A 131 8.07 -18.54 -8.18
CA LEU A 131 7.04 -19.09 -7.27
C LEU A 131 6.94 -20.62 -7.30
N GLU A 132 7.37 -21.27 -8.39
CA GLU A 132 7.38 -22.73 -8.49
C GLU A 132 8.57 -23.37 -7.77
N GLU A 133 9.67 -22.63 -7.63
CA GLU A 133 10.96 -23.15 -7.16
C GLU A 133 11.28 -22.76 -5.72
N SER A 134 10.57 -21.78 -5.15
CA SER A 134 10.83 -21.27 -3.81
C SER A 134 9.58 -21.26 -2.93
N ASP A 135 9.73 -21.77 -1.71
CA ASP A 135 8.73 -21.68 -0.64
C ASP A 135 8.99 -20.51 0.32
N ASP A 136 10.13 -19.83 0.17
CA ASP A 136 10.53 -18.72 1.03
C ASP A 136 9.80 -17.42 0.62
N PRO A 137 9.02 -16.80 1.53
CA PRO A 137 8.30 -15.56 1.24
C PRO A 137 9.19 -14.33 1.07
N GLN A 138 10.39 -14.29 1.67
CA GLN A 138 11.23 -13.09 1.69
C GLN A 138 11.66 -12.63 0.27
N PRO A 139 12.25 -13.51 -0.57
CA PRO A 139 12.67 -13.14 -1.91
C PRO A 139 11.50 -12.74 -2.83
N ILE A 140 10.29 -13.25 -2.57
CA ILE A 140 9.09 -12.92 -3.32
C ILE A 140 8.59 -11.52 -2.96
N VAL A 141 8.63 -11.18 -1.66
CA VAL A 141 8.27 -9.83 -1.18
C VAL A 141 9.22 -8.78 -1.76
N GLU A 142 10.54 -9.04 -1.75
CA GLU A 142 11.54 -8.13 -2.32
C GLU A 142 11.27 -7.86 -3.80
N ARG A 143 11.07 -8.93 -4.59
CA ARG A 143 10.76 -8.81 -6.02
C ARG A 143 9.45 -8.07 -6.27
N LEU A 144 8.41 -8.31 -5.46
CA LEU A 144 7.15 -7.60 -5.55
C LEU A 144 7.28 -6.11 -5.21
N GLU A 145 8.14 -5.74 -4.25
CA GLU A 145 8.43 -4.33 -3.96
C GLU A 145 9.19 -3.66 -5.11
N THR A 146 10.18 -4.31 -5.72
CA THR A 146 10.86 -3.78 -6.92
C THR A 146 9.85 -3.54 -8.06
N ILE A 147 9.02 -4.54 -8.36
CA ILE A 147 7.98 -4.40 -9.40
C ILE A 147 7.01 -3.26 -9.07
N LYS A 148 6.65 -3.09 -7.80
CA LYS A 148 5.77 -2.02 -7.34
C LYS A 148 6.40 -0.64 -7.53
N GLU A 149 7.70 -0.48 -7.26
CA GLU A 149 8.43 0.77 -7.54
C GLU A 149 8.44 1.08 -9.04
N ASP A 150 8.73 0.10 -9.89
CA ASP A 150 8.75 0.27 -11.34
C ASP A 150 7.36 0.63 -11.90
N ILE A 151 6.29 0.00 -11.40
CA ILE A 151 4.91 0.37 -11.75
C ILE A 151 4.57 1.79 -11.31
N PHE A 152 5.06 2.23 -10.14
CA PHE A 152 4.85 3.59 -9.66
C PHE A 152 5.53 4.60 -10.58
N VAL A 153 6.79 4.35 -10.98
CA VAL A 153 7.52 5.19 -11.94
C VAL A 153 6.83 5.21 -13.31
N PHE A 154 6.29 4.07 -13.76
CA PHE A 154 5.64 3.95 -15.06
C PHE A 154 4.23 4.57 -15.11
N THR A 155 3.43 4.46 -14.03
CA THR A 155 1.99 4.81 -14.06
C THR A 155 1.57 5.91 -13.09
N GLY A 156 2.45 6.37 -12.20
CA GLY A 156 2.18 7.46 -11.25
C GLY A 156 1.21 7.12 -10.11
N GLY A 157 0.84 5.86 -9.93
CA GLY A 157 -0.07 5.43 -8.86
C GLY A 157 -1.27 4.63 -9.37
N HIS A 158 -1.17 3.30 -9.36
CA HIS A 158 -2.22 2.41 -9.83
C HIS A 158 -2.80 1.56 -8.69
N ARG A 159 -4.05 1.11 -8.82
CA ARG A 159 -4.69 0.12 -7.90
C ARG A 159 -3.84 -1.14 -7.69
N ILE A 160 -2.99 -1.47 -8.66
CA ILE A 160 -2.03 -2.59 -8.60
C ILE A 160 -1.06 -2.40 -7.43
N LEU A 161 -0.56 -1.19 -7.18
CA LEU A 161 0.39 -0.91 -6.09
C LEU A 161 -0.20 -1.26 -4.72
N TYR A 162 -1.48 -0.95 -4.52
CA TYR A 162 -2.20 -1.28 -3.29
C TYR A 162 -2.40 -2.79 -3.16
N GLU A 163 -2.78 -3.47 -4.24
CA GLU A 163 -2.97 -4.93 -4.23
C GLU A 163 -1.65 -5.67 -3.97
N ILE A 164 -0.54 -5.23 -4.55
CA ILE A 164 0.80 -5.76 -4.24
C ILE A 164 1.13 -5.54 -2.76
N GLY A 165 0.90 -4.33 -2.22
CA GLY A 165 1.16 -4.06 -0.79
C GLY A 165 0.33 -4.92 0.16
N GLN A 166 -0.94 -5.21 -0.17
CA GLN A 166 -1.76 -6.15 0.60
C GLN A 166 -1.19 -7.57 0.54
N PHE A 167 -0.69 -7.99 -0.63
CA PHE A 167 -0.08 -9.30 -0.81
C PHE A 167 1.22 -9.43 -0.03
N ASN A 168 2.09 -8.42 -0.08
CA ASN A 168 3.35 -8.39 0.69
C ASN A 168 3.10 -8.47 2.20
N ASN A 169 2.09 -7.78 2.71
CA ASN A 169 1.71 -7.90 4.12
C ASN A 169 1.23 -9.32 4.50
N LYS A 170 0.55 -10.01 3.57
CA LYS A 170 0.11 -11.39 3.75
C LYS A 170 1.29 -12.37 3.68
N LEU A 171 2.29 -12.11 2.86
CA LEU A 171 3.50 -12.95 2.73
C LEU A 171 4.44 -12.77 3.92
N ASN A 172 4.62 -11.54 4.41
CA ASN A 172 5.48 -11.25 5.57
C ASN A 172 5.00 -11.88 6.89
N SER A 173 3.74 -12.33 6.97
CA SER A 173 3.22 -13.04 8.14
C SER A 173 3.41 -14.56 8.08
N LEU A 174 3.96 -15.08 6.99
CA LEU A 174 4.15 -16.50 6.74
C LEU A 174 5.62 -16.87 6.88
N LYS A 175 5.89 -18.12 7.30
CA LYS A 175 7.24 -18.70 7.30
C LYS A 175 7.56 -19.38 5.96
N ASP A 176 6.57 -20.08 5.42
CA ASP A 176 6.62 -20.75 4.12
C ASP A 176 5.33 -20.39 3.37
N ILE A 177 5.38 -20.37 2.04
CA ILE A 177 4.22 -20.01 1.22
C ILE A 177 3.39 -21.26 0.88
N PRO A 178 2.15 -21.36 1.37
CA PRO A 178 1.23 -22.41 0.97
C PRO A 178 0.88 -22.38 -0.52
N GLN A 179 0.60 -23.55 -1.11
CA GLN A 179 0.28 -23.66 -2.53
C GLN A 179 -0.93 -22.81 -2.95
N ASP A 180 -1.95 -22.68 -2.10
CA ASP A 180 -3.13 -21.84 -2.37
C ASP A 180 -2.78 -20.35 -2.49
N ILE A 181 -1.77 -19.89 -1.74
CA ILE A 181 -1.27 -18.51 -1.83
C ILE A 181 -0.40 -18.33 -3.07
N LYS A 182 0.39 -19.35 -3.45
CA LYS A 182 1.12 -19.36 -4.73
C LYS A 182 0.15 -19.22 -5.90
N ASP A 183 -0.85 -20.09 -5.97
CA ASP A 183 -1.85 -20.09 -7.05
C ASP A 183 -2.61 -18.75 -7.10
N ASN A 184 -3.01 -18.21 -5.94
CA ASN A 184 -3.64 -16.90 -5.88
C ASN A 184 -2.73 -15.76 -6.36
N LEU A 185 -1.44 -15.81 -6.04
CA LEU A 185 -0.46 -14.83 -6.51
C LEU A 185 -0.25 -14.93 -8.02
N LYS A 186 -0.20 -16.14 -8.59
CA LYS A 186 -0.11 -16.35 -10.04
C LYS A 186 -1.31 -15.77 -10.79
N GLU A 187 -2.52 -15.99 -10.27
CA GLU A 187 -3.74 -15.39 -10.81
C GLU A 187 -3.69 -13.86 -10.74
N LYS A 188 -3.20 -13.32 -9.62
CA LYS A 188 -3.05 -11.87 -9.43
C LYS A 188 -2.01 -11.27 -10.38
N ILE A 189 -0.86 -11.91 -10.57
CA ILE A 189 0.16 -11.50 -11.53
C ILE A 189 -0.43 -11.44 -12.94
N THR A 190 -1.17 -12.47 -13.35
CA THR A 190 -1.83 -12.51 -14.66
C THR A 190 -2.83 -11.36 -14.82
N PHE A 191 -3.62 -11.09 -13.78
CA PHE A 191 -4.55 -9.96 -13.76
C PHE A 191 -3.84 -8.60 -13.86
N TRP A 192 -2.71 -8.42 -13.15
CA TRP A 192 -1.94 -7.18 -13.17
C TRP A 192 -1.28 -6.95 -14.54
N ILE A 193 -0.71 -7.97 -15.17
CA ILE A 193 -0.19 -7.91 -16.56
C ILE A 193 -1.29 -7.49 -17.54
N ASN A 194 -2.48 -8.09 -17.45
CA ASN A 194 -3.60 -7.76 -18.31
C ASN A 194 -4.06 -6.30 -18.11
N LYS A 195 -4.12 -5.83 -16.86
CA LYS A 195 -4.45 -4.43 -16.54
C LYS A 195 -3.44 -3.43 -17.09
N LEU A 196 -2.14 -3.78 -17.08
CA LEU A 196 -1.08 -2.98 -17.70
C LEU A 196 -1.14 -3.02 -19.24
N SER A 197 -1.73 -4.08 -19.80
CA SER A 197 -1.86 -4.27 -21.25
C SER A 197 -3.05 -3.53 -21.87
N VAL A 198 -4.15 -3.37 -21.13
CA VAL A 198 -5.41 -2.79 -21.64
C VAL A 198 -5.41 -1.24 -21.70
N LYS A 199 -4.45 -0.56 -21.07
CA LYS A 199 -4.23 0.89 -21.26
C LYS A 199 -3.09 1.11 -22.26
N GLY A 200 -3.44 1.09 -23.54
CA GLY A 200 -2.62 1.53 -24.67
C GLY A 200 -3.51 2.30 -25.62
#